data_AF-A0A813RM27-F1
#
_entry.id   AF-A0A813RM27-F1
#
_cell.length_a   1.000
_cell.length_b   1.000
_cell.length_c   1.000
_cell.angle_alpha   90.00
_cell.angle_beta   90.00
_cell.angle_gamma   90.00
#
_symmetry.space_group_name_H-M   'P 1'
#
loop_
_entity.id
_entity.type
_entity.pdbx_description
1 polymer ?
#
loop_
_entity_poly.entity_id
_entity_poly.type
_entity_poly.pdbx_seq_one_letter_code
_entity_poly.pdbx_strand_id
1 'polypeptide(L)'
;MINKNNDERISQLITKCPITQLPIQQPVLAEDGFIYERYAILKWLKQHNGTSPMTRQSIKIKNLKTVIEFYHEDDGFDYNYLPIISKKCFLTISFAVLILVVIFSVVFAIFALLL
;
A
#
# COMPACT_ATOMS: atom_id res chain seq x y z
N MET A 1 3.15 -25.72 1.01
CA MET A 1 3.83 -24.96 2.08
C MET A 1 4.63 -23.85 1.43
N ILE A 2 4.06 -22.65 1.30
CA ILE A 2 4.81 -21.48 0.83
C ILE A 2 5.72 -21.05 1.98
N ASN A 3 7.01 -20.91 1.68
CA ASN A 3 8.06 -20.60 2.64
C ASN A 3 7.81 -19.21 3.24
N LYS A 4 7.34 -19.16 4.50
CA LYS A 4 7.07 -17.91 5.24
C LYS A 4 8.28 -16.94 5.28
N ASN A 5 9.50 -17.42 5.04
CA ASN A 5 10.70 -16.57 5.01
C ASN A 5 10.81 -15.73 3.72
N ASN A 6 10.12 -16.11 2.63
CA ASN A 6 10.16 -15.36 1.38
C ASN A 6 9.17 -14.19 1.39
N ASP A 7 8.01 -14.36 2.02
CA ASP A 7 6.97 -13.32 2.09
C ASP A 7 7.41 -12.12 2.95
N GLU A 8 8.17 -12.37 4.01
CA GLU A 8 8.71 -11.32 4.89
C GLU A 8 9.81 -10.51 4.18
N ARG A 9 10.67 -11.17 3.40
CA ARG A 9 11.70 -10.51 2.57
C ARG A 9 11.10 -9.72 1.40
N ILE A 10 10.04 -10.23 0.77
CA ILE A 10 9.31 -9.52 -0.30
C ILE A 10 8.59 -8.29 0.27
N SER A 11 7.99 -8.41 1.45
CA SER A 11 7.34 -7.29 2.14
C SER A 11 8.33 -6.21 2.59
N GLN A 12 9.56 -6.60 2.94
CA GLN A 12 10.64 -5.67 3.27
C GLN A 12 11.21 -4.95 2.05
N LEU A 13 11.21 -5.58 0.87
CA LEU A 13 11.76 -4.98 -0.35
C LEU A 13 10.91 -3.82 -0.88
N ILE A 14 9.59 -3.85 -0.62
CA ILE A 14 8.64 -2.82 -1.07
C ILE A 14 8.48 -1.66 -0.06
N THR A 15 8.95 -1.82 1.19
CA THR A 15 8.70 -0.83 2.25
C THR A 15 9.73 0.30 2.32
N LYS A 16 10.92 0.16 1.73
CA LYS A 16 11.97 1.20 1.73
C LYS A 16 12.29 1.68 0.32
N CYS A 17 12.46 2.99 0.16
CA CYS A 17 12.83 3.60 -1.11
C CYS A 17 14.30 3.27 -1.45
N PRO A 18 14.62 2.77 -2.66
CA PRO A 18 16.00 2.52 -3.06
C PRO A 18 16.89 3.76 -3.11
N ILE A 19 16.32 4.96 -3.30
CA ILE A 19 17.08 6.22 -3.36
C ILE A 19 17.35 6.76 -1.95
N THR A 20 16.33 6.86 -1.11
CA THR A 20 16.43 7.52 0.20
C THR A 20 16.81 6.55 1.32
N GLN A 21 16.64 5.24 1.09
CA GLN A 21 16.79 4.19 2.09
C GLN A 21 15.86 4.36 3.32
N LEU A 22 14.83 5.21 3.20
CA LEU A 22 13.80 5.47 4.21
C LEU A 22 12.48 4.77 3.84
N PRO A 23 11.57 4.58 4.82
CA PRO A 23 10.22 4.09 4.53
C PRO A 23 9.50 4.96 3.48
N ILE A 24 8.86 4.31 2.51
CA ILE A 24 8.12 5.00 1.44
C ILE A 24 6.79 5.54 1.99
N GLN A 25 6.55 6.84 1.83
CA GLN A 25 5.30 7.50 2.20
C GLN A 25 4.40 7.73 0.98
N GLN A 26 4.99 8.12 -0.15
CA GLN A 26 4.26 8.33 -1.41
C GLN A 26 4.82 7.40 -2.50
N PRO A 27 4.35 6.14 -2.56
CA PRO A 27 4.84 5.17 -3.52
C PRO A 27 4.44 5.56 -4.94
N VAL A 28 5.41 5.53 -5.84
CA VAL A 28 5.20 5.61 -7.29
C VAL A 28 5.94 4.46 -7.98
N LEU A 29 5.25 3.78 -8.88
CA LEU A 29 5.80 2.75 -9.73
C LEU A 29 6.43 3.40 -10.97
N ALA A 30 7.68 3.05 -11.27
CA ALA A 30 8.34 3.45 -12.50
C ALA A 30 8.33 2.33 -13.56
N GLU A 31 8.64 2.69 -14.81
CA GLU A 31 8.63 1.78 -15.97
C GLU A 31 9.64 0.62 -15.84
N ASP A 32 10.64 0.77 -14.99
CA ASP A 32 11.65 -0.26 -14.70
C ASP A 32 11.16 -1.29 -13.66
N GLY A 33 9.92 -1.16 -13.18
CA GLY A 33 9.28 -2.09 -12.25
C GLY A 33 9.60 -1.83 -10.77
N PHE A 34 10.32 -0.76 -10.45
CA PHE A 34 10.65 -0.41 -9.07
C PHE A 34 9.70 0.64 -8.49
N ILE A 35 9.50 0.56 -7.16
CA ILE A 35 8.71 1.53 -6.41
C ILE A 35 9.66 2.50 -5.71
N TYR A 36 9.40 3.77 -5.87
CA TYR A 36 10.18 4.85 -5.26
C TYR A 36 9.30 5.76 -4.42
N GLU A 37 9.96 6.51 -3.55
CA GLU A 37 9.38 7.70 -2.95
C GLU A 37 9.26 8.81 -4.01
N ARG A 38 8.06 9.36 -4.18
CA ARG A 38 7.70 10.29 -5.27
C ARG A 38 8.68 11.45 -5.39
N TYR A 39 8.98 12.15 -4.30
CA TYR A 39 9.86 13.31 -4.37
C TYR A 39 11.29 12.92 -4.78
N ALA A 40 11.75 11.75 -4.34
CA ALA A 40 13.12 11.30 -4.55
C ALA A 40 13.36 10.93 -6.01
N ILE A 41 12.43 10.16 -6.62
CA ILE A 41 12.56 9.78 -8.03
C ILE A 41 12.39 10.99 -8.96
N LEU A 42 11.47 11.91 -8.68
CA LEU A 42 11.33 13.14 -9.48
C LEU A 42 12.61 13.99 -9.46
N LYS A 43 13.23 14.15 -8.28
CA LYS A 43 14.51 14.84 -8.13
C LYS A 43 15.61 14.11 -8.90
N TRP A 44 15.69 12.78 -8.77
CA TRP A 44 16.68 11.96 -9.46
C TRP A 44 16.58 12.11 -10.98
N LEU A 45 15.38 11.95 -11.56
CA LEU A 45 15.16 12.03 -13.00
C LEU A 45 15.51 13.41 -13.56
N LYS A 46 15.26 14.48 -12.81
CA LYS A 46 15.67 15.84 -13.19
C LYS A 46 17.20 16.00 -13.22
N GLN A 47 17.92 15.33 -12.33
CA GLN A 47 19.37 15.45 -12.19
C GLN A 47 20.16 14.49 -13.09
N HIS A 48 19.58 13.35 -13.46
CA HIS A 48 20.26 12.25 -14.16
C HIS A 48 19.57 11.93 -15.50
N ASN A 49 19.10 12.97 -16.20
CA ASN A 49 18.58 12.89 -17.57
C ASN A 49 17.47 11.84 -17.76
N GLY A 50 16.61 11.66 -16.75
CA GLY A 50 15.51 10.71 -16.81
C GLY A 50 15.97 9.26 -16.87
N THR A 51 16.97 8.85 -16.10
CA THR A 51 17.42 7.45 -16.03
C THR A 51 17.10 6.78 -14.70
N SER A 52 16.89 5.47 -14.70
CA SER A 52 16.65 4.65 -13.52
C SER A 52 17.87 4.65 -12.60
N PRO A 53 17.70 4.85 -11.27
CA PRO A 53 18.78 4.66 -10.31
C PRO A 53 19.19 3.19 -10.16
N MET A 54 18.31 2.24 -10.53
CA MET A 54 18.54 0.80 -10.33
C MET A 54 19.06 0.12 -11.60
N THR A 55 18.45 0.41 -12.76
CA THR A 55 18.74 -0.28 -14.02
C THR A 55 19.49 0.59 -15.03
N ARG A 56 19.59 1.91 -14.77
CA ARG A 56 20.13 2.93 -15.70
C ARG A 56 19.37 3.06 -17.02
N GLN A 57 18.23 2.40 -17.17
CA GLN A 57 17.35 2.54 -18.33
C GLN A 57 16.63 3.90 -18.30
N SER A 58 16.21 4.40 -19.46
CA SER A 58 15.44 5.66 -19.54
C SER A 58 14.07 5.47 -18.90
N ILE A 59 13.67 6.42 -18.05
CA ILE A 59 12.35 6.54 -17.42
C ILE A 59 11.78 7.92 -17.76
N LYS A 60 10.54 7.96 -18.23
CA LYS A 60 9.82 9.22 -18.46
C LYS A 60 9.02 9.61 -17.23
N ILE A 61 9.13 10.87 -16.80
CA ILE A 61 8.37 11.40 -15.65
C ILE A 61 6.86 11.17 -15.78
N LYS A 62 6.33 11.33 -17.00
CA LYS A 62 4.91 11.13 -17.31
C LYS A 62 4.43 9.68 -17.18
N ASN A 63 5.36 8.72 -17.11
CA ASN A 63 5.05 7.30 -17.04
C ASN A 63 5.25 6.75 -15.61
N LEU A 64 5.49 7.63 -14.63
CA LEU A 64 5.39 7.27 -13.21
C LEU A 64 3.92 7.11 -12.84
N LYS A 65 3.57 5.94 -12.29
CA LYS A 65 2.20 5.62 -11.90
C LYS A 65 2.04 5.61 -10.38
N THR A 66 1.08 6.38 -9.90
CA THR A 66 0.61 6.30 -8.52
C THR A 66 -0.31 5.09 -8.34
N VAL A 67 -0.61 4.76 -7.07
CA VAL A 67 -1.60 3.73 -6.74
C VAL A 67 -2.93 3.97 -7.45
N ILE A 68 -3.39 5.22 -7.55
CA ILE A 68 -4.67 5.57 -8.18
C ILE A 68 -4.61 5.37 -9.70
N GLU A 69 -3.55 5.83 -10.37
CA GLU A 69 -3.38 5.67 -11.82
C GLU A 69 -3.24 4.20 -12.23
N PHE A 70 -2.66 3.36 -11.37
CA PHE A 70 -2.63 1.92 -11.58
C PHE A 70 -4.02 1.28 -11.68
N TYR A 71 -5.06 1.87 -11.06
CA TYR A 71 -6.43 1.35 -11.10
C TYR A 71 -7.31 1.92 -12.22
N HIS A 72 -6.86 2.98 -12.90
CA HIS A 72 -7.69 3.68 -13.88
C HIS A 72 -7.36 3.37 -15.34
N GLU A 73 -6.27 2.67 -15.62
CA GLU A 73 -5.87 2.36 -17.01
C GLU A 73 -6.53 1.09 -17.59
N ASP A 74 -7.24 0.32 -16.77
CA ASP A 74 -7.87 -0.92 -17.22
C ASP A 74 -9.40 -0.75 -17.35
N ASP A 75 -9.89 -0.52 -18.57
CA ASP A 75 -11.27 -0.86 -18.99
C ASP A 75 -11.51 -2.40 -19.02
N GLY A 76 -10.71 -3.19 -18.28
CA GLY A 76 -10.71 -4.64 -18.25
C GLY A 76 -10.13 -5.19 -16.95
N PHE A 77 -11.00 -5.39 -15.97
CA PHE A 77 -10.67 -5.74 -14.59
C PHE A 77 -10.00 -7.13 -14.45
N ASP A 78 -8.69 -7.19 -14.19
CA ASP A 78 -8.01 -8.41 -13.71
C ASP A 78 -7.69 -8.32 -12.21
N TYR A 79 -8.47 -9.06 -11.40
CA TYR A 79 -8.40 -9.10 -9.94
C TYR A 79 -7.11 -9.76 -9.38
N ASN A 80 -6.21 -10.26 -10.24
CA ASN A 80 -5.05 -11.05 -9.81
C ASN A 80 -3.79 -10.21 -9.50
N TYR A 81 -3.79 -8.90 -9.78
CA TYR A 81 -2.61 -8.04 -9.58
C TYR A 81 -2.72 -7.05 -8.40
N LEU A 82 -3.72 -7.21 -7.54
CA LEU A 82 -3.80 -6.41 -6.31
C LEU A 82 -2.55 -6.70 -5.45
N PRO A 83 -1.66 -5.71 -5.21
CA PRO A 83 -0.56 -5.89 -4.27
C PRO A 83 -1.20 -6.20 -2.91
N ILE A 84 -0.56 -7.11 -2.17
CA ILE A 84 -1.01 -7.73 -0.92
C ILE A 84 -1.06 -6.68 0.19
N ILE A 85 -1.93 -5.68 0.06
CA ILE A 85 -2.29 -4.76 1.12
C ILE A 85 -3.33 -5.53 1.93
N SER A 86 -2.82 -6.26 2.92
CA SER A 86 -3.52 -6.68 4.13
C SER A 86 -5.04 -6.40 4.12
N LYS A 87 -5.82 -7.32 3.55
CA LYS A 87 -7.26 -7.44 3.84
C LYS A 87 -7.53 -7.81 5.31
N LYS A 88 -6.49 -7.89 6.16
CA LYS A 88 -6.58 -8.31 7.56
C LYS A 88 -6.86 -7.18 8.53
N CYS A 89 -6.48 -5.93 8.25
CA CYS A 89 -6.61 -4.85 9.24
C CYS A 89 -7.98 -4.16 9.24
N PHE A 90 -8.69 -4.15 8.10
CA PHE A 90 -9.96 -3.41 8.00
C PHE A 90 -11.14 -4.16 8.61
N LEU A 91 -11.08 -5.50 8.67
CA LEU A 91 -12.22 -6.31 9.10
C LEU A 91 -12.32 -6.46 10.63
N THR A 92 -11.20 -6.48 11.36
CA THR A 92 -11.20 -6.77 12.80
C THR A 92 -11.64 -5.58 13.67
N ILE A 93 -11.41 -4.35 13.21
CA ILE A 93 -11.77 -3.12 13.95
C ILE A 93 -13.30 -2.93 13.99
N SER A 94 -14.02 -3.34 12.94
CA SER A 94 -15.47 -3.16 12.83
C SER A 94 -16.26 -4.07 13.80
N PHE A 95 -15.86 -5.33 13.98
CA PHE A 95 -16.58 -6.27 14.85
C PHE A 95 -16.45 -5.93 16.34
N ALA A 96 -15.29 -5.43 16.79
CA ALA A 96 -15.08 -5.08 18.18
C ALA A 96 -15.97 -3.90 18.63
N VAL A 97 -16.12 -2.89 17.76
CA VAL A 97 -16.98 -1.73 18.03
C VAL A 97 -18.45 -2.15 18.08
N LEU A 98 -18.89 -3.02 17.18
CA LEU A 98 -20.27 -3.52 17.16
C LEU A 98 -20.61 -4.32 18.43
N ILE A 99 -19.69 -5.18 18.89
CA ILE A 99 -19.88 -5.95 20.12
C ILE A 99 -20.00 -5.03 21.34
N LEU A 100 -19.16 -4.00 21.45
CA LEU A 100 -19.22 -3.04 22.56
C LEU A 100 -20.53 -2.25 22.57
N VAL A 101 -21.02 -1.81 21.40
CA VAL A 101 -22.30 -1.09 21.27
C VAL A 101 -23.48 -1.99 21.68
N VAL A 102 -23.47 -3.26 21.28
CA VAL A 102 -24.53 -4.23 21.64
C VAL A 102 -24.49 -4.57 23.13
N ILE A 103 -23.31 -4.76 23.72
CA ILE A 103 -23.21 -5.02 25.17
C ILE A 103 -23.73 -3.83 25.95
N PHE A 104 -23.34 -2.61 25.57
CA PHE A 104 -23.76 -1.40 26.29
C PHE A 104 -25.27 -1.18 26.22
N SER A 105 -25.91 -1.44 25.07
CA SER A 105 -27.37 -1.29 24.93
C SER A 105 -28.14 -2.34 25.73
N VAL A 106 -27.66 -3.59 25.77
CA VAL A 106 -28.29 -4.67 26.57
C VAL A 106 -28.16 -4.40 28.07
N VAL A 107 -26.97 -4.00 28.54
CA VAL A 107 -26.75 -3.67 29.96
C VAL A 107 -27.62 -2.50 30.40
N PHE A 108 -27.70 -1.45 29.57
CA PHE A 108 -28.55 -0.30 29.83
C PHE A 108 -30.04 -0.68 29.89
N ALA A 109 -30.51 -1.52 28.97
CA ALA A 109 -31.90 -1.98 28.96
C ALA A 109 -32.25 -2.82 30.20
N ILE A 110 -31.35 -3.70 30.65
CA ILE A 110 -31.54 -4.48 31.88
C ILE A 110 -31.60 -3.56 33.10
N PHE A 111 -30.71 -2.57 33.17
CA PHE A 111 -30.70 -1.62 34.29
C PHE A 111 -31.97 -0.78 34.34
N ALA A 112 -32.50 -0.36 33.18
CA ALA A 112 -33.76 0.37 33.08
C ALA A 112 -35.00 -0.48 33.43
N LEU A 113 -34.93 -1.80 33.36
CA LEU A 113 -36.00 -2.72 33.76
C LEU A 113 -35.99 -3.05 35.26
N LEU A 114 -34.88 -2.79 35.95
CA LEU A 114 -34.68 -3.10 37.37
C LEU A 114 -34.89 -1.89 38.31
N LEU A 115 -35.18 -0.71 37.74
CA LEU A 115 -35.48 0.55 38.42
C LEU A 115 -36.95 0.93 38.21
#